data_AF-A0AAU1ZQ02-F1
#
_entry.id   AF-A0AAU1ZQ02-F1
#
_cell.length_a   1.000
_cell.length_b   1.000
_cell.length_c   1.000
_cell.angle_alpha   90.00
_cell.angle_beta   90.00
_cell.angle_gamma   90.00
#
_symmetry.space_group_name_H-M   'P 1'
#
loop_
_entity.id
_entity.type
_entity.pdbx_description
1 polymer ?
#
loop_
_entity_poly.entity_id
_entity_poly.type
_entity_poly.pdbx_seq_one_letter_code
_entity_poly.pdbx_strand_id
1 'polypeptide(L)'
;MPCGGHGKWSAVEQFPLDRFVVAICANATRPHRLRVPSWEKVETWRWITRRYFELEEEQVRARAWREKVMERLAAVQRRQREAKAAAEREHIAAIEALLQRQKALVKPVVEFVFHEAGDSPTVGPDGIPEFAMGVPVYVRGKPHAVICPVASRVPALRDTLAPLVLFAATERERSRIAAQAAPGQRVEVLSVELPPISPVPAQREQGGLTIKRAVNRMFGLDRM
;
A
#
# COMPACT_ATOMS: atom_id res chain seq x y z
N MET A 1 -28.33 -13.13 20.31
CA MET A 1 -29.25 -12.54 21.31
C MET A 1 -30.60 -12.30 20.65
N PRO A 2 -31.72 -12.77 21.23
CA PRO A 2 -33.04 -12.46 20.69
C PRO A 2 -33.32 -10.97 20.88
N CYS A 3 -33.65 -10.28 19.79
CA CYS A 3 -33.92 -8.85 19.79
C CYS A 3 -35.35 -8.56 20.29
N GLY A 4 -35.50 -7.58 21.19
CA GLY A 4 -36.79 -7.16 21.73
C GLY A 4 -37.71 -6.62 20.63
N GLY A 5 -38.74 -7.38 20.29
CA GLY A 5 -39.69 -7.05 19.22
C GLY A 5 -40.35 -8.26 18.54
N HIS A 6 -39.91 -9.49 18.82
CA HIS A 6 -40.53 -10.70 18.29
C HIS A 6 -41.33 -11.45 19.38
N GLY A 7 -42.65 -11.54 19.20
CA GLY A 7 -43.56 -12.31 20.05
C GLY A 7 -44.99 -12.29 19.50
N LYS A 8 -45.78 -13.33 19.79
CA LYS A 8 -47.25 -13.27 19.68
C LYS A 8 -47.73 -12.31 20.76
N TRP A 9 -48.32 -11.20 20.35
CA TRP A 9 -48.90 -10.22 21.27
C TRP A 9 -50.27 -10.76 21.69
N SER A 10 -50.41 -11.08 22.97
CA SER A 10 -51.71 -11.37 23.57
C SER A 10 -52.59 -10.13 23.51
N ALA A 11 -53.91 -10.32 23.50
CA ALA A 11 -54.84 -9.22 23.73
C ALA A 11 -54.45 -8.57 25.07
N VAL A 12 -53.99 -7.32 24.99
CA VAL A 12 -53.58 -6.56 26.17
C VAL A 12 -54.85 -6.10 26.86
N GLU A 13 -54.85 -6.16 28.20
CA GLU A 13 -55.92 -5.61 29.02
C GLU A 13 -56.20 -4.15 28.62
N GLN A 14 -57.47 -3.76 28.58
CA GLN A 14 -57.85 -2.40 28.17
C GLN A 14 -57.15 -1.39 29.07
N PHE A 15 -56.29 -0.57 28.47
CA PHE A 15 -55.52 0.43 29.20
C PHE A 15 -56.31 1.74 29.29
N PRO A 16 -56.49 2.33 30.49
CA PRO A 16 -57.24 3.57 30.65
C PRO A 16 -56.66 4.72 29.80
N LEU A 17 -57.52 5.37 29.00
CA LEU A 17 -57.11 6.42 28.07
C LEU A 17 -56.49 7.64 28.78
N ASP A 18 -57.02 7.99 29.95
CA ASP A 18 -56.51 9.07 30.82
C ASP A 18 -55.05 8.83 31.22
N ARG A 19 -54.72 7.61 31.68
CA ARG A 19 -53.35 7.24 32.04
C ARG A 19 -52.42 7.25 30.84
N PHE A 20 -52.92 6.89 29.66
CA PHE A 20 -52.14 6.90 28.43
C PHE A 20 -51.82 8.33 27.99
N VAL A 21 -52.82 9.22 28.02
CA VAL A 21 -52.65 10.65 27.71
C VAL A 21 -51.66 11.28 28.67
N VAL A 22 -51.76 11.01 29.99
CA VAL A 22 -50.79 11.49 30.99
C VAL A 22 -49.37 11.01 30.67
N ALA A 23 -49.19 9.73 30.29
CA ALA A 23 -47.88 9.19 29.93
C ALA A 23 -47.30 9.81 28.65
N ILE A 24 -48.13 10.14 27.65
CA ILE A 24 -47.72 10.87 26.45
C ILE A 24 -47.29 12.29 26.82
N CYS A 25 -48.12 13.02 27.56
CA CYS A 25 -47.83 14.39 27.97
C CYS A 25 -46.57 14.48 28.83
N ALA A 26 -46.30 13.47 29.67
CA ALA A 26 -45.09 13.36 30.48
C ALA A 26 -43.87 12.78 29.73
N ASN A 27 -44.00 12.47 28.43
CA ASN A 27 -42.99 11.78 27.62
C ASN A 27 -42.43 10.49 28.24
N ALA A 28 -43.24 9.80 29.04
CA ALA A 28 -42.86 8.56 29.75
C ALA A 28 -43.04 7.30 28.89
N THR A 29 -43.45 7.46 27.62
CA THR A 29 -43.66 6.35 26.68
C THR A 29 -42.35 5.84 26.09
N ARG A 30 -42.24 4.51 25.92
CA ARG A 30 -41.08 3.86 25.28
C ARG A 30 -41.43 3.34 23.88
N PRO A 31 -40.65 3.68 22.85
CA PRO A 31 -40.88 3.16 21.51
C PRO A 31 -40.50 1.68 21.44
N HIS A 32 -41.37 0.87 20.83
CA HIS A 32 -41.11 -0.53 20.53
C HIS A 32 -40.96 -0.73 19.03
N ARG A 33 -39.94 -1.48 18.60
CA ARG A 33 -39.75 -1.81 17.19
C ARG A 33 -40.73 -2.90 16.79
N LEU A 34 -41.65 -2.55 15.90
CA LEU A 34 -42.61 -3.49 15.33
C LEU A 34 -42.21 -3.80 13.89
N ARG A 35 -42.04 -5.09 13.57
CA ARG A 35 -41.76 -5.53 12.21
C ARG A 35 -43.10 -5.81 11.51
N VAL A 36 -43.53 -4.92 10.63
CA VAL A 36 -44.78 -5.10 9.86
C VAL A 36 -44.47 -5.89 8.57
N PRO A 37 -45.22 -6.95 8.25
CA PRO A 37 -44.96 -7.78 7.05
C PRO A 37 -45.17 -7.05 5.72
N SER A 38 -46.08 -6.07 5.64
CA SER A 38 -46.19 -5.14 4.50
C SER A 38 -46.96 -3.88 4.89
N TRP A 39 -46.59 -2.75 4.30
CA TRP A 39 -47.22 -1.45 4.49
C TRP A 39 -48.58 -1.35 3.77
N GLU A 40 -48.79 -2.18 2.74
CA GLU A 40 -49.99 -2.21 1.90
C GLU A 40 -51.23 -2.84 2.56
N LYS A 41 -51.11 -3.45 3.75
CA LYS A 41 -52.22 -4.11 4.47
C LYS A 41 -52.63 -3.41 5.78
N VAL A 42 -52.16 -2.18 6.01
CA VAL A 42 -52.45 -1.47 7.26
C VAL A 42 -53.68 -0.59 7.08
N GLU A 43 -54.88 -1.17 7.21
CA GLU A 43 -56.16 -0.43 7.21
C GLU A 43 -56.40 0.37 8.51
N THR A 44 -55.48 0.32 9.46
CA THR A 44 -55.63 0.91 10.80
C THR A 44 -54.71 2.12 10.97
N TRP A 45 -55.29 3.30 11.19
CA TRP A 45 -54.56 4.49 11.64
C TRP A 45 -53.85 4.19 12.96
N ARG A 46 -52.54 4.41 13.02
CA ARG A 46 -51.73 4.16 14.22
C ARG A 46 -51.36 5.49 14.86
N TRP A 47 -51.70 5.61 16.14
CA TRP A 47 -51.29 6.75 16.95
C TRP A 47 -49.78 6.66 17.23
N ILE A 48 -49.04 7.70 16.83
CA ILE A 48 -47.62 7.86 17.13
C ILE A 48 -47.45 8.95 18.18
N THR A 49 -46.54 8.72 19.12
CA THR A 49 -46.21 9.71 20.16
C THR A 49 -45.01 10.54 19.72
N ARG A 50 -44.83 11.72 20.33
CA ARG A 50 -43.67 12.60 20.11
C ARG A 50 -42.33 11.84 20.19
N ARG A 51 -42.22 10.85 21.07
CA ARG A 51 -41.01 10.04 21.24
C ARG A 51 -40.63 9.23 20.00
N TYR A 52 -41.60 8.84 19.15
CA TYR A 52 -41.31 8.15 17.90
C TYR A 52 -40.70 9.10 16.85
N PHE A 53 -41.15 10.35 16.79
CA PHE A 53 -40.55 11.38 15.93
C PHE A 53 -39.11 11.71 16.37
N GLU A 54 -38.88 11.89 17.68
CA GLU A 54 -37.54 12.13 18.21
C GLU A 54 -36.58 10.96 17.90
N LEU A 55 -37.06 9.71 18.01
CA LEU A 55 -36.27 8.54 17.67
C LEU A 55 -35.94 8.46 16.16
N GLU A 56 -36.86 8.89 15.29
CA GLU A 56 -36.61 8.97 13.85
C GLU A 56 -35.54 10.02 13.54
N GLU A 57 -35.62 11.21 14.15
CA GLU A 57 -34.58 12.23 14.03
C GLU A 57 -33.21 11.74 14.52
N GLU A 58 -33.17 11.06 15.68
CA GLU A 58 -31.96 10.44 16.21
C GLU A 58 -31.36 9.43 15.20
N GLN A 59 -32.20 8.61 14.56
CA GLN A 59 -31.76 7.64 13.55
C GLN A 59 -31.24 8.32 12.27
N VAL A 60 -31.92 9.36 11.79
CA VAL A 60 -31.47 10.14 10.63
C VAL A 60 -30.11 10.78 10.91
N ARG A 61 -29.93 11.41 12.09
CA ARG A 61 -28.65 11.99 12.51
C ARG A 61 -27.55 10.93 12.66
N ALA A 62 -27.87 9.79 13.28
CA ALA A 62 -26.92 8.69 13.43
C ALA A 62 -26.49 8.10 12.08
N ARG A 63 -27.41 8.01 11.12
CA ARG A 63 -27.12 7.56 9.75
C ARG A 63 -26.22 8.56 9.01
N ALA A 64 -26.57 9.84 9.03
CA ALA A 64 -25.77 10.89 8.41
C ALA A 64 -24.35 10.96 9.02
N TRP A 65 -24.23 10.76 10.33
CA TRP A 65 -22.93 10.63 10.98
C TRP A 65 -22.15 9.44 10.40
N ARG A 66 -22.77 8.25 10.37
CA ARG A 66 -22.11 7.00 9.90
C ARG A 66 -21.62 7.14 8.47
N GLU A 67 -22.44 7.72 7.59
CA GLU A 67 -22.06 7.99 6.21
C GLU A 67 -20.84 8.91 6.14
N LYS A 68 -20.82 10.03 6.87
CA LYS A 68 -19.67 10.94 6.92
C LYS A 68 -18.38 10.27 7.39
N VAL A 69 -18.45 9.33 8.33
CA VAL A 69 -17.24 8.63 8.79
C VAL A 69 -16.81 7.51 7.88
N MET A 70 -17.74 6.79 7.26
CA MET A 70 -17.39 5.86 6.20
C MET A 70 -16.71 6.57 5.03
N GLU A 71 -17.19 7.75 4.64
CA GLU A 71 -16.54 8.59 3.62
C GLU A 71 -15.12 9.01 4.03
N ARG A 72 -14.94 9.47 5.28
CA ARG A 72 -13.61 9.83 5.80
C ARG A 72 -12.65 8.65 5.81
N LEU A 73 -13.10 7.48 6.27
CA LEU A 73 -12.28 6.26 6.29
C LEU A 73 -11.93 5.82 4.86
N ALA A 74 -12.89 5.86 3.93
CA ALA A 74 -12.64 5.54 2.53
C ALA A 74 -11.62 6.50 1.89
N ALA A 75 -11.71 7.80 2.20
CA ALA A 75 -10.74 8.80 1.72
C ALA A 75 -9.32 8.55 2.27
N VAL A 76 -9.20 8.21 3.55
CA VAL A 76 -7.90 7.83 4.16
C VAL A 76 -7.34 6.57 3.52
N GLN A 77 -8.15 5.52 3.36
CA GLN A 77 -7.71 4.28 2.71
C GLN A 77 -7.28 4.52 1.26
N ARG A 78 -7.99 5.38 0.51
CA ARG A 78 -7.62 5.73 -0.86
C ARG A 78 -6.25 6.41 -0.90
N ARG A 79 -6.03 7.42 -0.06
CA ARG A 79 -4.72 8.12 0.06
C ARG A 79 -3.60 7.16 0.43
N GLN A 80 -3.84 6.22 1.35
CA GLN A 80 -2.84 5.22 1.73
C GLN A 80 -2.49 4.28 0.56
N ARG A 81 -3.48 3.84 -0.22
CA ARG A 81 -3.25 3.00 -1.41
C ARG A 81 -2.48 3.77 -2.49
N GLU A 82 -2.87 5.00 -2.77
CA GLU A 82 -2.19 5.88 -3.74
C GLU A 82 -0.74 6.12 -3.32
N ALA A 83 -0.50 6.44 -2.05
CA ALA A 83 0.85 6.65 -1.51
C ALA A 83 1.70 5.37 -1.59
N LYS A 84 1.13 4.20 -1.26
CA LYS A 84 1.81 2.91 -1.38
C LYS A 84 2.17 2.60 -2.84
N ALA A 85 1.25 2.81 -3.77
CA ALA A 85 1.48 2.58 -5.19
C ALA A 85 2.53 3.54 -5.76
N ALA A 86 2.54 4.81 -5.33
CA ALA A 86 3.56 5.78 -5.72
C ALA A 86 4.94 5.36 -5.20
N ALA A 87 5.05 5.01 -3.91
CA ALA A 87 6.30 4.54 -3.31
C ALA A 87 6.83 3.26 -3.97
N GLU A 88 5.94 2.34 -4.36
CA GLU A 88 6.31 1.12 -5.08
C GLU A 88 6.86 1.42 -6.48
N ARG A 89 6.24 2.34 -7.23
CA ARG A 89 6.74 2.80 -8.53
C ARG A 89 8.11 3.47 -8.41
N GLU A 90 8.28 4.35 -7.42
CA GLU A 90 9.56 4.99 -7.13
C GLU A 90 10.65 3.97 -6.77
N HIS A 91 10.29 2.94 -5.98
CA HIS A 91 11.20 1.87 -5.61
C HIS A 91 11.66 1.05 -6.82
N ILE A 92 10.74 0.66 -7.70
CA ILE A 92 11.05 -0.08 -8.93
C ILE A 92 11.95 0.76 -9.84
N ALA A 93 11.61 2.04 -10.06
CA ALA A 93 12.42 2.94 -10.87
C ALA A 93 13.83 3.13 -10.29
N ALA A 94 13.97 3.18 -8.96
CA ALA A 94 15.27 3.27 -8.31
C ALA A 94 16.13 2.00 -8.52
N ILE A 95 15.52 0.81 -8.50
CA ILE A 95 16.18 -0.46 -8.80
C ILE A 95 16.64 -0.47 -10.26
N GLU A 96 15.75 -0.16 -11.21
CA GLU A 96 16.08 -0.14 -12.63
C GLU A 96 17.23 0.83 -12.93
N ALA A 97 17.18 2.03 -12.34
CA ALA A 97 18.25 3.02 -12.49
C ALA A 97 19.58 2.51 -11.90
N LEU A 98 19.55 1.79 -10.77
CA LEU A 98 20.75 1.17 -10.19
C LEU A 98 21.35 0.13 -11.14
N LEU A 99 20.54 -0.79 -11.66
CA LEU A 99 20.97 -1.84 -12.58
C LEU A 99 21.54 -1.26 -13.89
N GLN A 100 20.92 -0.21 -14.42
CA GLN A 100 21.44 0.49 -15.60
C GLN A 100 22.81 1.11 -15.33
N ARG A 101 23.00 1.76 -14.17
CA ARG A 101 24.31 2.32 -13.77
C ARG A 101 25.37 1.24 -13.63
N GLN A 102 25.02 0.14 -12.96
CA GLN A 102 25.91 -1.01 -12.81
C GLN A 102 26.35 -1.54 -14.17
N LYS A 103 25.41 -1.78 -15.08
CA LYS A 103 25.69 -2.25 -16.45
C LYS A 103 26.55 -1.28 -17.25
N ALA A 104 26.25 0.02 -17.18
CA ALA A 104 26.99 1.05 -17.92
C ALA A 104 28.44 1.18 -17.44
N LEU A 105 28.68 0.98 -16.14
CA LEU A 105 30.01 1.05 -15.55
C LEU A 105 30.88 -0.18 -15.74
N VAL A 106 30.32 -1.33 -16.11
CA VAL A 106 31.10 -2.58 -16.24
C VAL A 106 32.33 -2.40 -17.14
N LYS A 107 32.14 -1.86 -18.36
CA LYS A 107 33.23 -1.68 -19.32
C LYS A 107 34.31 -0.71 -18.82
N PRO A 108 33.99 0.54 -18.45
CA PRO A 108 35.02 1.48 -18.00
C PRO A 108 35.71 1.04 -16.70
N VAL A 109 35.01 0.35 -15.79
CA VAL A 109 35.63 -0.22 -14.59
C VAL A 109 36.60 -1.35 -14.94
N VAL A 110 36.23 -2.25 -15.87
CA VAL A 110 37.12 -3.33 -16.33
C VAL A 110 38.38 -2.75 -16.97
N GLU A 111 38.26 -1.75 -17.83
CA GLU A 111 39.40 -1.07 -18.45
C GLU A 111 40.29 -0.40 -17.40
N PHE A 112 39.68 0.31 -16.44
CA PHE A 112 40.40 0.95 -15.35
C PHE A 112 41.19 -0.05 -14.50
N VAL A 113 40.52 -1.13 -14.04
CA VAL A 113 41.14 -2.15 -13.20
C VAL A 113 42.20 -2.93 -13.97
N PHE A 114 42.02 -3.17 -15.27
CA PHE A 114 43.05 -3.78 -16.12
C PHE A 114 44.33 -2.95 -16.15
N HIS A 115 44.22 -1.63 -16.37
CA HIS A 115 45.36 -0.72 -16.38
C HIS A 115 46.04 -0.60 -15.01
N GLU A 116 45.27 -0.65 -13.93
CA GLU A 116 45.79 -0.53 -12.57
C GLU A 116 46.44 -1.82 -12.07
N ALA A 117 45.80 -2.96 -12.28
CA ALA A 117 46.28 -4.26 -11.76
C ALA A 117 47.23 -4.99 -12.73
N GLY A 118 47.28 -4.57 -14.00
CA GLY A 118 48.08 -5.21 -15.05
C GLY A 118 47.61 -6.62 -15.42
N ASP A 119 46.37 -6.97 -15.09
CA ASP A 119 45.78 -8.30 -15.30
C ASP A 119 44.28 -8.19 -15.63
N SER A 120 43.75 -9.17 -16.35
CA SER A 120 42.36 -9.18 -16.84
C SER A 120 41.37 -9.39 -15.69
N PRO A 121 40.52 -8.39 -15.38
CA PRO A 121 39.53 -8.55 -14.33
C PRO A 121 38.32 -9.35 -14.81
N THR A 122 37.66 -10.05 -13.89
CA THR A 122 36.39 -10.72 -14.12
C THR A 122 35.27 -10.06 -13.32
N VAL A 123 34.08 -10.00 -13.90
CA VAL A 123 32.92 -9.34 -13.29
C VAL A 123 31.98 -10.40 -12.76
N GLY A 124 31.62 -10.30 -11.49
CA GLY A 124 30.65 -11.19 -10.86
C GLY A 124 29.19 -10.83 -11.23
N PRO A 125 28.22 -11.61 -10.74
CA PRO A 125 26.81 -11.25 -10.90
C PRO A 125 26.47 -9.96 -10.14
N ASP A 126 25.43 -9.27 -10.59
CA ASP A 126 24.88 -8.09 -9.95
C ASP A 126 24.04 -8.43 -8.71
N GLY A 127 23.81 -7.43 -7.85
CA GLY A 127 22.88 -7.56 -6.72
C GLY A 127 23.33 -8.50 -5.60
N ILE A 128 24.64 -8.76 -5.45
CA ILE A 128 25.14 -9.65 -4.39
C ILE A 128 25.07 -8.97 -3.02
N PRO A 129 24.38 -9.55 -2.02
CA PRO A 129 24.26 -8.95 -0.69
C PRO A 129 25.59 -8.70 0.01
N GLU A 130 26.58 -9.60 -0.11
CA GLU A 130 27.92 -9.42 0.50
C GLU A 130 28.68 -8.21 -0.03
N PHE A 131 28.30 -7.72 -1.22
CA PHE A 131 28.88 -6.53 -1.85
C PHE A 131 27.90 -5.35 -1.85
N ALA A 132 27.03 -5.27 -0.85
CA ALA A 132 26.05 -4.19 -0.69
C ALA A 132 25.13 -4.02 -1.92
N MET A 133 24.76 -5.13 -2.59
CA MET A 133 24.00 -5.15 -3.85
C MET A 133 24.73 -4.51 -5.05
N GLY A 134 26.02 -4.24 -4.91
CA GLY A 134 26.88 -3.83 -6.02
C GLY A 134 27.32 -5.02 -6.88
N VAL A 135 28.05 -4.73 -7.95
CA VAL A 135 28.67 -5.75 -8.80
C VAL A 135 30.14 -5.90 -8.41
N PRO A 136 30.58 -7.03 -7.86
CA PRO A 136 31.98 -7.24 -7.55
C PRO A 136 32.82 -7.46 -8.81
N VAL A 137 34.03 -6.92 -8.77
CA VAL A 137 35.06 -7.10 -9.79
C VAL A 137 36.25 -7.81 -9.14
N TYR A 138 36.70 -8.88 -9.78
CA TYR A 138 37.75 -9.75 -9.28
C TYR A 138 39.00 -9.63 -10.13
N VAL A 139 40.16 -9.69 -9.47
CA VAL A 139 41.47 -9.81 -10.11
C VAL A 139 42.13 -11.06 -9.55
N ARG A 140 42.56 -11.98 -10.43
CA ARG A 140 43.14 -13.28 -10.02
C ARG A 140 42.28 -14.05 -9.01
N GLY A 141 40.95 -13.98 -9.20
CA GLY A 141 39.97 -14.66 -8.33
C GLY A 141 39.73 -14.01 -6.96
N LYS A 142 40.31 -12.84 -6.67
CA LYS A 142 40.08 -12.10 -5.42
C LYS A 142 39.26 -10.84 -5.66
N PRO A 143 38.30 -10.48 -4.78
CA PRO A 143 37.59 -9.22 -4.88
C PRO A 143 38.56 -8.05 -4.86
N HIS A 144 38.44 -7.14 -5.82
CA HIS A 144 39.28 -5.96 -5.95
C HIS A 144 38.44 -4.67 -5.87
N ALA A 145 37.27 -4.68 -6.50
CA ALA A 145 36.39 -3.51 -6.53
C ALA A 145 34.91 -3.89 -6.51
N VAL A 146 34.05 -2.90 -6.25
CA VAL A 146 32.59 -3.04 -6.31
C VAL A 146 31.99 -1.87 -7.09
N ILE A 147 31.17 -2.18 -8.09
CA ILE A 147 30.47 -1.21 -8.93
C ILE A 147 29.12 -0.86 -8.29
N CYS A 148 28.89 0.44 -8.07
CA CYS A 148 27.65 1.02 -7.55
C CYS A 148 27.05 0.25 -6.36
N PRO A 149 27.76 0.10 -5.22
CA PRO A 149 27.17 -0.45 -4.01
C PRO A 149 26.05 0.47 -3.48
N VAL A 150 25.03 -0.13 -2.86
CA VAL A 150 23.95 0.64 -2.22
C VAL A 150 24.49 1.25 -0.93
N ALA A 151 24.62 2.59 -0.92
CA ALA A 151 25.22 3.33 0.19
C ALA A 151 24.64 2.98 1.58
N SER A 152 23.32 2.76 1.69
CA SER A 152 22.68 2.41 2.97
C SER A 152 23.05 1.02 3.49
N ARG A 153 23.64 0.15 2.67
CA ARG A 153 24.09 -1.20 3.05
C ARG A 153 25.59 -1.27 3.37
N VAL A 154 26.36 -0.27 2.96
CA VAL A 154 27.81 -0.20 3.19
C VAL A 154 28.20 -0.29 4.68
N PRO A 155 27.50 0.37 5.63
CA PRO A 155 27.90 0.35 7.04
C PRO A 155 27.94 -1.05 7.66
N ALA A 156 27.01 -1.93 7.24
CA ALA A 156 26.93 -3.30 7.74
C ALA A 156 28.05 -4.21 7.20
N LEU A 157 28.71 -3.80 6.13
CA LEU A 157 29.73 -4.57 5.40
C LEU A 157 31.07 -3.83 5.36
N ARG A 158 31.24 -2.82 6.24
CA ARG A 158 32.35 -1.87 6.18
C ARG A 158 33.71 -2.57 6.20
N ASP A 159 33.90 -3.52 7.10
CA ASP A 159 35.19 -4.22 7.25
C ASP A 159 35.52 -5.06 6.02
N THR A 160 34.51 -5.69 5.42
CA THR A 160 34.64 -6.49 4.19
C THR A 160 34.92 -5.62 2.97
N LEU A 161 34.28 -4.44 2.89
CA LEU A 161 34.39 -3.55 1.75
C LEU A 161 35.58 -2.59 1.84
N ALA A 162 36.07 -2.27 3.04
CA ALA A 162 37.17 -1.34 3.29
C ALA A 162 38.41 -1.55 2.38
N PRO A 163 38.89 -2.79 2.13
CA PRO A 163 40.04 -3.01 1.25
C PRO A 163 39.74 -2.86 -0.25
N LEU A 164 38.47 -2.71 -0.64
CA LEU A 164 38.03 -2.67 -2.03
C LEU A 164 37.82 -1.23 -2.53
N VAL A 165 38.05 -1.03 -3.83
CA VAL A 165 37.70 0.23 -4.51
C VAL A 165 36.20 0.25 -4.80
N LEU A 166 35.50 1.31 -4.40
CA LEU A 166 34.07 1.48 -4.70
C LEU A 166 33.91 2.43 -5.89
N PHE A 167 33.25 1.97 -6.95
CA PHE A 167 32.97 2.80 -8.12
C PHE A 167 31.55 3.38 -8.07
N ALA A 168 31.43 4.65 -8.42
CA ALA A 168 30.18 5.38 -8.53
C ALA A 168 30.04 5.97 -9.94
N ALA A 169 28.80 6.10 -10.44
CA ALA A 169 28.56 6.70 -11.76
C ALA A 169 28.55 8.24 -11.70
N THR A 170 28.30 8.81 -10.52
CA THR A 170 28.14 10.26 -10.31
C THR A 170 28.80 10.71 -9.01
N GLU A 171 29.17 11.98 -8.94
CA GLU A 171 29.73 12.59 -7.72
C GLU A 171 28.76 12.55 -6.54
N ARG A 172 27.45 12.69 -6.82
CA ARG A 172 26.39 12.55 -5.81
C ARG A 172 26.36 11.14 -5.23
N GLU A 173 26.54 10.12 -6.05
CA GLU A 173 26.61 8.73 -5.61
C GLU A 173 27.89 8.47 -4.81
N ARG A 174 29.03 8.95 -5.28
CA ARG A 174 30.30 8.93 -4.52
C ARG A 174 30.15 9.54 -3.13
N SER A 175 29.57 10.73 -3.04
CA SER A 175 29.35 11.42 -1.75
C SER A 175 28.51 10.59 -0.79
N ARG A 176 27.43 9.95 -1.27
CA ARG A 176 26.58 9.07 -0.44
C ARG A 176 27.31 7.81 0.02
N ILE A 177 28.08 7.18 -0.85
CA ILE A 177 28.86 5.98 -0.53
C ILE A 177 29.96 6.34 0.48
N ALA A 178 30.74 7.39 0.20
CA ALA A 178 31.84 7.85 1.04
C ALA A 178 31.39 8.22 2.46
N ALA A 179 30.20 8.81 2.61
CA ALA A 179 29.62 9.10 3.93
C ALA A 179 29.35 7.86 4.80
N GLN A 180 29.24 6.68 4.19
CA GLN A 180 28.92 5.41 4.86
C GLN A 180 30.11 4.44 4.91
N ALA A 181 31.08 4.65 4.02
CA ALA A 181 32.32 3.91 3.85
C ALA A 181 33.27 4.03 5.06
N ALA A 182 34.32 3.20 5.07
CA ALA A 182 35.39 3.35 6.07
C ALA A 182 36.17 4.66 5.85
N PRO A 183 36.71 5.29 6.91
CA PRO A 183 37.58 6.46 6.77
C PRO A 183 38.77 6.16 5.84
N GLY A 184 38.99 7.02 4.84
CA GLY A 184 40.07 6.84 3.86
C GLY A 184 39.80 5.78 2.79
N GLN A 185 38.62 5.14 2.79
CA GLN A 185 38.25 4.19 1.74
C GLN A 185 38.16 4.88 0.38
N ARG A 186 38.72 4.23 -0.63
CA ARG A 186 38.76 4.76 -2.00
C ARG A 186 37.41 4.62 -2.69
N VAL A 187 36.85 5.76 -3.10
CA VAL A 187 35.61 5.84 -3.89
C VAL A 187 35.87 6.64 -5.15
N GLU A 188 35.82 5.98 -6.31
CA GLU A 188 36.12 6.53 -7.63
C GLU A 188 34.85 6.82 -8.41
N VAL A 189 34.87 7.89 -9.24
CA VAL A 189 33.77 8.24 -10.13
C VAL A 189 34.21 8.03 -11.57
N LEU A 190 33.48 7.19 -12.30
CA LEU A 190 33.61 7.06 -13.74
C LEU A 190 32.31 7.55 -14.36
N SER A 191 32.36 8.71 -15.01
CA SER A 191 31.18 9.28 -15.67
C SER A 191 30.80 8.44 -16.88
N VAL A 192 29.56 7.97 -16.90
CA VAL A 192 28.98 7.21 -18.02
C VAL A 192 27.71 7.90 -18.48
N GLU A 193 27.55 8.01 -19.79
CA GLU A 193 26.29 8.42 -20.39
C GLU A 193 25.29 7.28 -20.24
N LEU A 194 24.28 7.50 -19.40
CA LEU A 194 23.18 6.55 -19.26
C LEU A 194 22.17 6.82 -20.37
N PRO A 195 21.70 5.79 -21.11
CA PRO A 195 20.58 5.98 -21.99
C PRO A 195 19.37 6.48 -21.17
N PRO A 196 18.54 7.38 -21.71
CA PRO A 196 17.37 7.86 -21.00
C PRO A 196 16.50 6.67 -20.60
N ILE A 197 16.08 6.64 -19.33
CA ILE A 197 15.13 5.64 -18.84
C ILE A 197 13.86 5.84 -19.66
N SER A 198 13.59 4.94 -20.61
CA SER A 198 12.30 4.92 -21.30
C SER A 198 11.23 4.87 -20.22
N PRO A 199 10.29 5.83 -20.19
CA PRO A 199 9.22 5.78 -19.21
C PRO A 199 8.55 4.42 -19.38
N VAL A 200 8.56 3.62 -18.31
CA VAL A 200 7.80 2.37 -18.23
C VAL A 200 6.45 2.69 -18.84
N PRO A 201 6.03 2.03 -19.95
CA PRO A 201 4.75 2.32 -20.52
C PRO A 201 3.75 2.14 -19.39
N ALA A 202 3.10 3.23 -19.00
CA ALA A 202 2.01 3.20 -18.05
C ALA A 202 1.17 2.02 -18.51
N GLN A 203 1.10 0.96 -17.70
CA GLN A 203 0.28 -0.20 -18.02
C GLN A 203 -1.06 0.40 -18.39
N ARG A 204 -1.35 0.41 -19.69
CA ARG A 204 -2.69 0.72 -20.17
C ARG A 204 -3.54 -0.25 -19.38
N GLU A 205 -4.54 0.26 -18.70
CA GLU A 205 -5.66 -0.52 -18.21
C GLU A 205 -6.31 -1.18 -19.43
N GLN A 206 -5.66 -2.19 -20.01
CA GLN A 206 -6.26 -3.07 -20.98
C GLN A 206 -7.08 -4.04 -20.15
N GLY A 207 -8.32 -3.59 -19.89
CA GLY A 207 -9.49 -4.42 -19.65
C GLY A 207 -9.22 -5.64 -18.77
N GLY A 208 -8.98 -5.40 -17.48
CA GLY A 208 -8.98 -6.46 -16.49
C GLY A 208 -10.24 -7.29 -16.62
N LEU A 209 -10.09 -8.58 -16.92
CA LEU A 209 -11.10 -9.58 -16.67
C LEU A 209 -11.55 -9.40 -15.22
N THR A 210 -12.74 -8.85 -15.03
CA THR A 210 -13.35 -8.72 -13.71
C THR A 210 -13.39 -10.11 -13.09
N ILE A 211 -13.13 -10.21 -11.78
CA ILE A 211 -13.09 -11.47 -11.01
C ILE A 211 -14.31 -12.36 -11.32
N LYS A 212 -15.49 -11.76 -11.61
CA LYS A 212 -16.68 -12.46 -12.10
C LYS A 212 -16.47 -13.26 -13.40
N ARG A 213 -15.77 -12.73 -14.40
CA ARG A 213 -15.47 -13.45 -15.65
C ARG A 213 -14.45 -14.58 -15.44
N ALA A 214 -13.47 -14.40 -14.56
CA ALA A 214 -12.52 -15.47 -14.23
C ALA A 214 -13.21 -16.65 -13.52
N VAL A 215 -14.14 -16.36 -12.60
CA VAL A 215 -14.94 -17.37 -11.90
C VAL A 215 -15.93 -18.06 -12.85
N ASN A 216 -16.65 -17.32 -13.70
CA ASN A 216 -17.58 -17.91 -14.67
C ASN A 216 -16.89 -18.87 -15.66
N ARG A 217 -15.65 -18.56 -16.06
CA ARG A 217 -14.85 -19.39 -16.97
C ARG A 217 -14.32 -20.67 -16.29
N MET A 218 -14.05 -20.61 -14.99
CA MET A 218 -13.58 -21.77 -14.20
C MET A 218 -14.70 -22.77 -13.92
N PHE A 219 -15.95 -22.30 -13.81
CA PHE A 219 -17.13 -23.13 -13.55
C PHE A 219 -17.97 -23.41 -14.82
N GLY A 220 -17.50 -23.03 -16.00
CA GLY A 220 -18.17 -23.35 -17.27
C GLY A 220 -19.55 -22.69 -17.46
N LEU A 221 -19.83 -21.59 -16.76
CA LEU A 221 -21.14 -20.93 -16.73
C LEU A 221 -21.36 -19.93 -17.89
N ASP A 222 -20.40 -19.80 -18.81
CA ASP A 222 -20.50 -18.90 -19.97
C ASP A 222 -21.34 -19.49 -21.14
N ARG A 223 -22.12 -20.56 -20.89
CA ARG A 223 -23.06 -21.14 -21.87
C ARG A 223 -24.45 -21.35 -21.25
N MET A 224 -25.14 -20.26 -20.91
CA MET A 224 -26.60 -20.13 -20.84
C MET A 224 -26.96 -18.69 -21.24
#